data_AF-A0A0M0A858-F1
#
_entry.id   AF-A0A0M0A858-F1
#
_cell.length_a   1.000
_cell.length_b   1.000
_cell.length_c   1.000
_cell.angle_alpha   90.00
_cell.angle_beta   90.00
_cell.angle_gamma   90.00
#
_symmetry.space_group_name_H-M   'P 1'
#
loop_
_entity.id
_entity.type
_entity.pdbx_description
1 polymer ?
#
loop_
_entity_poly.entity_id
_entity_poly.type
_entity_poly.pdbx_seq_one_letter_code
_entity_poly.pdbx_strand_id
1 'polypeptide(L)'
;MIECDFEVLKIGISLFPKELLSNEENINSLLDLFENEEKFLPTHWGTFERPKFKYDRYEILNKVLNEKKDMIFLHRNKAPKYTCYFDLSNKDDLCNYFTVQFNNKTPKKYWDDIYEFSDKIAEVIKPRFGVSGLVYNAPIYIKSKLDELLNLMLYTSQESQADFPKCGVRGLGMKTYFGDSLLNLYGKDIIMDIPAVINKLRYGGVSIDLSENHWLEESEILFNSWKICMEYLNKFDILASFTAKESGCIDFKSNELWDKNKKSLINRNTAEEGKSKDNISKEKQIFRDKINEVRRNKNTLLDEVIKKCDLSFSDLEDLSAERLEMEDVNIKASSFLNSELYSCNLEKCNLEECDFERAGIGASYFIDCNFNNSNMKYVVMNVSFCTGSSFDEVDFSNGELRGTCIDNASVKNAKITNVDAKMSSFNGSDLSGADLSNSNFEKASFLNCKLEGVKWKGANIDNAKFDIGIREKIEKFI
;
A
#
# COMPACT_ATOMS: atom_id res chain seq x y z
N MET A 1 -29.77 15.29 -21.78
CA MET A 1 -29.48 13.99 -22.40
C MET A 1 -28.61 14.26 -23.60
N ILE A 2 -27.31 14.14 -23.40
CA ILE A 2 -26.38 14.08 -24.53
C ILE A 2 -26.23 12.57 -24.76
N GLU A 3 -26.70 12.06 -25.91
CA GLU A 3 -26.38 10.69 -26.33
C GLU A 3 -24.87 10.65 -26.66
N CYS A 4 -24.03 10.55 -25.64
CA CYS A 4 -22.62 10.22 -25.81
C CYS A 4 -22.53 8.71 -25.96
N ASP A 5 -22.55 8.21 -27.19
CA ASP A 5 -22.26 6.80 -27.45
C ASP A 5 -20.73 6.60 -27.39
N PHE A 6 -20.25 6.28 -26.18
CA PHE A 6 -18.83 6.05 -25.90
C PHE A 6 -18.41 4.68 -26.41
N GLU A 7 -18.07 4.59 -27.69
CA GLU A 7 -17.50 3.36 -28.23
C GLU A 7 -16.14 3.09 -27.56
N VAL A 8 -16.07 2.02 -26.77
CA VAL A 8 -14.84 1.58 -26.09
C VAL A 8 -13.89 1.01 -27.14
N LEU A 9 -12.77 1.71 -27.33
CA LEU A 9 -11.69 1.29 -28.23
C LEU A 9 -10.84 0.19 -27.62
N LYS A 10 -10.54 0.20 -26.32
CA LYS A 10 -9.75 -0.85 -25.64
C LYS A 10 -9.83 -0.68 -24.14
N ILE A 11 -9.29 -1.66 -23.41
CA ILE A 11 -9.05 -1.54 -21.98
C ILE A 11 -7.55 -1.42 -21.75
N GLY A 12 -7.14 -0.43 -20.97
CA GLY A 12 -5.75 -0.16 -20.66
C GLY A 12 -5.47 -0.24 -19.16
N ILE A 13 -4.28 -0.68 -18.83
CA ILE A 13 -3.64 -0.50 -17.52
C ILE A 13 -2.32 0.21 -17.82
N SER A 14 -2.07 1.36 -17.20
CA SER A 14 -0.93 2.23 -17.46
C SER A 14 -0.42 2.75 -16.13
N LEU A 15 0.66 2.18 -15.63
CA LEU A 15 1.15 2.42 -14.27
C LEU A 15 2.61 2.86 -14.32
N PHE A 16 3.00 3.72 -13.38
CA PHE A 16 4.37 4.20 -13.18
C PHE A 16 4.90 3.62 -11.88
N PRO A 17 5.64 2.50 -11.93
CA PRO A 17 6.21 1.87 -10.74
C PRO A 17 7.02 2.87 -9.91
N LYS A 18 6.87 2.80 -8.58
CA LYS A 18 7.74 3.57 -7.67
C LYS A 18 9.16 3.00 -7.66
N GLU A 19 9.29 1.69 -7.85
CA GLU A 19 10.54 0.94 -7.83
C GLU A 19 10.83 0.29 -9.18
N LEU A 20 12.10 -0.01 -9.42
CA LEU A 20 12.53 -0.70 -10.63
C LEU A 20 12.03 -2.14 -10.63
N LEU A 21 11.34 -2.53 -11.71
CA LEU A 21 10.91 -3.90 -11.96
C LEU A 21 12.07 -4.83 -12.32
N SER A 22 13.27 -4.29 -12.56
CA SER A 22 14.48 -5.09 -12.81
C SER A 22 15.07 -5.72 -11.56
N ASN A 23 14.58 -5.37 -10.36
CA ASN A 23 14.93 -6.07 -9.11
C ASN A 23 14.40 -7.51 -9.16
N GLU A 24 15.22 -8.47 -8.74
CA GLU A 24 14.89 -9.89 -8.64
C GLU A 24 13.57 -10.13 -7.89
N GLU A 25 13.36 -9.48 -6.74
CA GLU A 25 12.13 -9.61 -5.97
C GLU A 25 10.90 -9.09 -6.74
N ASN A 26 11.03 -7.92 -7.35
CA ASN A 26 9.94 -7.24 -8.07
C ASN A 26 9.55 -8.00 -9.35
N ILE A 27 10.53 -8.49 -10.13
CA ILE A 27 10.23 -9.27 -11.33
C ILE A 27 9.62 -10.62 -10.97
N ASN A 28 10.10 -11.29 -9.93
CA ASN A 28 9.53 -12.56 -9.49
C ASN A 28 8.08 -12.36 -9.04
N SER A 29 7.81 -11.38 -8.18
CA SER A 29 6.46 -11.07 -7.69
C SER A 29 5.49 -10.74 -8.83
N LEU A 30 5.94 -10.00 -9.85
CA LEU A 30 5.14 -9.70 -11.03
C LEU A 30 4.82 -10.95 -11.85
N LEU A 31 5.79 -11.84 -12.06
CA LEU A 31 5.56 -13.09 -12.79
C LEU A 31 4.69 -14.07 -11.99
N ASP A 32 4.84 -14.13 -10.67
CA ASP A 32 4.01 -14.94 -9.78
C ASP A 32 2.54 -14.52 -9.87
N LEU A 33 2.27 -13.21 -9.90
CA LEU A 33 0.91 -12.69 -10.12
C LEU A 33 0.32 -13.21 -11.45
N PHE A 34 1.08 -13.12 -12.55
CA PHE A 34 0.61 -13.62 -13.85
C PHE A 34 0.40 -15.14 -13.86
N GLU A 35 1.24 -15.89 -13.15
CA GLU A 35 1.17 -17.35 -13.07
C GLU A 35 0.01 -17.85 -12.21
N ASN A 36 -0.34 -17.10 -11.16
CA ASN A 36 -1.47 -17.41 -10.28
C ASN A 36 -2.84 -17.02 -10.88
N GLU A 37 -2.85 -16.13 -11.87
CA GLU A 37 -4.06 -15.66 -12.54
C GLU A 37 -4.28 -16.38 -13.88
N GLU A 38 -4.87 -17.58 -13.87
CA GLU A 38 -5.03 -18.42 -15.09
C GLU A 38 -5.70 -17.69 -16.28
N LYS A 39 -6.69 -16.83 -15.97
CA LYS A 39 -7.38 -15.99 -16.96
C LYS A 39 -6.43 -15.02 -17.67
N PHE A 40 -5.35 -14.62 -17.00
CA PHE A 40 -4.38 -13.63 -17.45
C PHE A 40 -2.98 -14.19 -17.69
N LEU A 41 -2.75 -15.50 -17.53
CA LEU A 41 -1.43 -16.11 -17.79
C LEU A 41 -0.90 -15.77 -19.21
N PRO A 42 0.32 -15.25 -19.38
CA PRO A 42 0.88 -14.99 -20.68
C PRO A 42 1.06 -16.30 -21.48
N THR A 43 0.87 -16.21 -22.78
CA THR A 43 1.12 -17.34 -23.70
C THR A 43 2.48 -17.25 -24.37
N HIS A 44 2.97 -16.02 -24.53
CA HIS A 44 4.20 -15.70 -25.23
C HIS A 44 4.95 -14.58 -24.51
N TRP A 45 6.25 -14.49 -24.74
CA TRP A 45 7.11 -13.41 -24.26
C TRP A 45 8.19 -13.04 -25.30
N GLY A 46 8.87 -11.93 -25.05
CA GLY A 46 10.02 -11.47 -25.84
C GLY A 46 10.55 -10.12 -25.39
N THR A 47 11.59 -9.64 -26.06
CA THR A 47 12.25 -8.34 -25.78
C THR A 47 11.92 -7.28 -26.84
N PHE A 48 10.86 -7.50 -27.61
CA PHE A 48 10.36 -6.63 -28.67
C PHE A 48 8.84 -6.76 -28.78
N GLU A 49 8.17 -5.74 -29.33
CA GLU A 49 6.71 -5.56 -29.33
C GLU A 49 5.88 -6.74 -29.87
N ARG A 50 6.50 -7.60 -30.69
CA ARG A 50 5.84 -8.78 -31.28
C ARG A 50 6.48 -10.06 -30.73
N PRO A 51 6.22 -10.42 -29.46
CA PRO A 51 6.84 -11.59 -28.84
C PRO A 51 6.51 -12.87 -29.61
N LYS A 52 7.53 -13.71 -29.82
CA LYS A 52 7.40 -14.97 -30.57
C LYS A 52 7.73 -16.21 -29.74
N PHE A 53 8.34 -16.03 -28.57
CA PHE A 53 8.72 -17.15 -27.71
C PHE A 53 7.52 -17.55 -26.87
N LYS A 54 7.31 -18.85 -26.68
CA LYS A 54 6.31 -19.34 -25.72
C LYS A 54 6.69 -18.86 -24.32
N TYR A 55 5.72 -18.47 -23.50
CA TYR A 55 5.97 -18.02 -22.13
C TYR A 55 6.90 -18.99 -21.38
N ASP A 56 8.01 -18.46 -20.86
CA ASP A 56 9.00 -19.20 -20.10
C ASP A 56 9.59 -18.28 -19.03
N ARG A 57 9.29 -18.58 -17.77
CA ARG A 57 9.75 -17.80 -16.61
C ARG A 57 11.27 -17.72 -16.52
N TYR A 58 11.96 -18.85 -16.72
CA TYR A 58 13.40 -18.93 -16.54
C TYR A 58 14.14 -18.10 -17.59
N GLU A 59 13.69 -18.13 -18.84
CA GLU A 59 14.27 -17.29 -19.89
C GLU A 59 14.01 -15.80 -19.63
N ILE A 60 12.81 -15.44 -19.18
CA ILE A 60 12.49 -14.05 -18.81
C ILE A 60 13.42 -13.58 -17.69
N LEU A 61 13.50 -14.32 -16.57
CA LEU A 61 14.36 -13.96 -15.44
C LEU A 61 15.83 -13.84 -15.87
N ASN A 62 16.33 -14.75 -16.70
CA ASN A 62 17.69 -14.66 -17.23
C ASN A 62 17.89 -13.39 -18.08
N LYS A 63 16.92 -13.00 -18.92
CA LYS A 63 17.00 -11.75 -19.69
C LYS A 63 16.99 -10.49 -18.83
N VAL A 64 16.21 -10.51 -17.76
CA VAL A 64 16.07 -9.37 -16.85
C VAL A 64 17.30 -9.23 -15.96
N LEU A 65 17.68 -10.30 -15.25
CA LEU A 65 18.68 -10.25 -14.19
C LEU A 65 20.12 -10.38 -14.71
N ASN A 66 20.35 -11.22 -15.71
CA ASN A 66 21.71 -11.48 -16.21
C ASN A 66 22.05 -10.66 -17.45
N GLU A 67 21.14 -10.57 -18.43
CA GLU A 67 21.38 -9.82 -19.67
C GLU A 67 20.96 -8.35 -19.61
N LYS A 68 20.31 -7.92 -18.52
CA LYS A 68 19.91 -6.52 -18.25
C LYS A 68 19.19 -5.87 -19.42
N LYS A 69 18.15 -6.54 -19.94
CA LYS A 69 17.30 -5.96 -20.99
C LYS A 69 16.48 -4.80 -20.45
N ASP A 70 16.36 -3.75 -21.25
CA ASP A 70 15.59 -2.53 -20.90
C ASP A 70 14.08 -2.74 -20.93
N MET A 71 13.58 -3.70 -21.71
CA MET A 71 12.15 -3.90 -21.93
C MET A 71 11.82 -5.38 -22.06
N ILE A 72 10.72 -5.80 -21.42
CA ILE A 72 10.10 -7.11 -21.61
C ILE A 72 8.68 -6.92 -22.12
N PHE A 73 8.28 -7.82 -23.01
CA PHE A 73 6.95 -7.90 -23.60
C PHE A 73 6.35 -9.27 -23.27
N LEU A 74 5.17 -9.27 -22.66
CA LEU A 74 4.34 -10.45 -22.43
C LEU A 74 3.11 -10.37 -23.32
N HIS A 75 2.66 -11.50 -23.85
CA HIS A 75 1.51 -11.55 -24.74
C HIS A 75 0.61 -12.75 -24.47
N ARG A 76 -0.69 -12.49 -24.48
CA ARG A 76 -1.72 -13.53 -24.42
C ARG A 76 -2.53 -13.55 -25.71
N ASN A 77 -2.43 -14.66 -26.43
CA ASN A 77 -3.16 -14.88 -27.69
C ASN A 77 -4.54 -15.54 -27.50
N LYS A 78 -4.92 -15.88 -26.26
CA LYS A 78 -6.24 -16.39 -25.85
C LYS A 78 -7.06 -15.27 -25.20
N ALA A 79 -8.38 -15.37 -25.20
CA ALA A 79 -9.23 -14.39 -24.52
C ALA A 79 -9.03 -14.43 -22.98
N PRO A 80 -9.00 -13.28 -22.29
CA PRO A 80 -8.88 -11.93 -22.84
C PRO A 80 -7.49 -11.72 -23.46
N LYS A 81 -7.45 -11.28 -24.73
CA LYS A 81 -6.19 -11.09 -25.46
C LYS A 81 -5.56 -9.77 -25.03
N TYR A 82 -4.27 -9.78 -24.72
CA TYR A 82 -3.57 -8.57 -24.35
C TYR A 82 -2.10 -8.59 -24.77
N THR A 83 -1.52 -7.40 -24.83
CA THR A 83 -0.07 -7.18 -24.84
C THR A 83 0.30 -6.40 -23.61
N CYS A 84 1.28 -6.90 -22.86
CA CYS A 84 1.84 -6.26 -21.69
C CYS A 84 3.29 -5.92 -21.97
N TYR A 85 3.76 -4.77 -21.53
CA TYR A 85 5.17 -4.43 -21.56
C TYR A 85 5.56 -3.55 -20.40
N PHE A 86 6.81 -3.62 -20.01
CA PHE A 86 7.32 -2.85 -18.89
C PHE A 86 8.79 -2.50 -19.05
N ASP A 87 9.11 -1.31 -18.57
CA ASP A 87 10.44 -0.73 -18.54
C ASP A 87 11.24 -1.30 -17.35
N LEU A 88 12.45 -1.73 -17.67
CA LEU A 88 13.45 -2.29 -16.77
C LEU A 88 14.74 -1.46 -16.80
N SER A 89 14.79 -0.45 -17.65
CA SER A 89 15.93 0.44 -17.73
C SER A 89 16.01 1.28 -16.47
N ASN A 90 17.23 1.43 -15.95
CA ASN A 90 17.50 2.30 -14.82
C ASN A 90 17.60 3.76 -15.28
N LYS A 91 16.53 4.25 -15.92
CA LYS A 91 16.38 5.64 -16.35
C LYS A 91 15.83 6.46 -15.17
N ASP A 92 15.42 7.69 -15.46
CA ASP A 92 14.64 8.51 -14.54
C ASP A 92 13.47 7.69 -13.94
N ASP A 93 13.40 7.55 -12.61
CA ASP A 93 12.36 6.72 -11.95
C ASP A 93 10.93 7.16 -12.24
N LEU A 94 10.73 8.40 -12.71
CA LEU A 94 9.42 8.86 -13.18
C LEU A 94 9.07 8.29 -14.56
N CYS A 95 10.06 7.90 -15.36
CA CYS A 95 9.91 7.32 -16.69
C CYS A 95 9.73 5.79 -16.66
N ASN A 96 9.89 5.13 -15.51
CA ASN A 96 9.60 3.70 -15.40
C ASN A 96 8.10 3.49 -15.61
N TYR A 97 7.77 2.50 -16.44
CA TYR A 97 6.41 2.37 -16.94
C TYR A 97 6.05 0.90 -17.14
N PHE A 98 4.83 0.55 -16.74
CA PHE A 98 4.23 -0.77 -16.89
C PHE A 98 2.87 -0.60 -17.56
N THR A 99 2.57 -1.42 -18.55
CA THR A 99 1.25 -1.37 -19.18
C THR A 99 0.74 -2.71 -19.65
N VAL A 100 -0.58 -2.87 -19.58
CA VAL A 100 -1.34 -3.95 -20.19
C VAL A 100 -2.38 -3.34 -21.11
N GLN A 101 -2.38 -3.74 -22.37
CA GLN A 101 -3.36 -3.30 -23.35
C GLN A 101 -4.15 -4.49 -23.85
N PHE A 102 -5.44 -4.51 -23.50
CA PHE A 102 -6.37 -5.53 -23.95
C PHE A 102 -6.91 -5.20 -25.34
N ASN A 103 -7.28 -6.23 -26.08
CA ASN A 103 -7.82 -6.09 -27.43
C ASN A 103 -9.15 -5.30 -27.42
N ASN A 104 -9.41 -4.53 -28.47
CA ASN A 104 -10.63 -3.74 -28.65
C ASN A 104 -11.92 -4.57 -28.66
N LYS A 105 -11.83 -5.86 -28.96
CA LYS A 105 -12.96 -6.80 -28.95
C LYS A 105 -13.03 -7.64 -27.67
N THR A 106 -12.42 -7.19 -26.57
CA THR A 106 -12.46 -7.92 -25.29
C THR A 106 -13.90 -7.99 -24.77
N PRO A 107 -14.49 -9.19 -24.64
CA PRO A 107 -15.89 -9.32 -24.21
C PRO A 107 -16.16 -8.73 -22.83
N LYS A 108 -17.32 -8.10 -22.64
CA LYS A 108 -17.75 -7.49 -21.36
C LYS A 108 -17.65 -8.42 -20.14
N LYS A 109 -17.85 -9.73 -20.33
CA LYS A 109 -17.72 -10.73 -19.26
C LYS A 109 -16.33 -10.81 -18.59
N TYR A 110 -15.30 -10.21 -19.18
CA TYR A 110 -13.95 -10.14 -18.60
C TYR A 110 -13.65 -8.79 -17.95
N TRP A 111 -14.55 -7.80 -18.04
CA TRP A 111 -14.22 -6.44 -17.63
C TRP A 111 -13.99 -6.35 -16.12
N ASP A 112 -14.84 -6.96 -15.29
CA ASP A 112 -14.64 -7.01 -13.84
C ASP A 112 -13.38 -7.80 -13.45
N ASP A 113 -13.11 -8.92 -14.12
CA ASP A 113 -11.87 -9.67 -13.90
C ASP A 113 -10.63 -8.80 -14.19
N ILE A 114 -10.66 -7.99 -15.25
CA ILE A 114 -9.56 -7.08 -15.61
C ILE A 114 -9.46 -5.93 -14.60
N TYR A 115 -10.59 -5.44 -14.11
CA TYR A 115 -10.66 -4.41 -13.08
C TYR A 115 -9.97 -4.87 -11.79
N GLU A 116 -10.31 -6.06 -11.29
CA GLU A 116 -9.68 -6.66 -10.11
C GLU A 116 -8.20 -6.98 -10.37
N PHE A 117 -7.88 -7.47 -11.57
CA PHE A 117 -6.50 -7.75 -11.95
C PHE A 117 -5.63 -6.49 -11.92
N SER A 118 -6.19 -5.32 -12.24
CA SER A 118 -5.46 -4.05 -12.17
C SER A 118 -5.05 -3.70 -10.73
N ASP A 119 -5.88 -3.98 -9.72
CA ASP A 119 -5.53 -3.74 -8.31
C ASP A 119 -4.43 -4.69 -7.87
N LYS A 120 -4.53 -5.98 -8.25
CA LYS A 120 -3.49 -6.97 -7.95
C LYS A 120 -2.14 -6.59 -8.55
N ILE A 121 -2.12 -6.05 -9.77
CA ILE A 121 -0.91 -5.50 -10.38
C ILE A 121 -0.40 -4.32 -9.53
N ALA A 122 -1.27 -3.39 -9.17
CA ALA A 122 -0.88 -2.21 -8.40
C ALA A 122 -0.27 -2.57 -7.04
N GLU A 123 -0.80 -3.58 -6.34
CA GLU A 123 -0.24 -4.08 -5.08
C GLU A 123 1.17 -4.65 -5.24
N VAL A 124 1.45 -5.29 -6.39
CA VAL A 124 2.78 -5.86 -6.67
C VAL A 124 3.77 -4.78 -7.09
N ILE A 125 3.40 -3.90 -8.01
CA ILE A 125 4.35 -2.93 -8.61
C ILE A 125 4.38 -1.59 -7.88
N LYS A 126 3.46 -1.38 -6.93
CA LYS A 126 3.39 -0.23 -6.02
C LYS A 126 3.53 1.10 -6.77
N PRO A 127 2.60 1.42 -7.69
CA PRO A 127 2.78 2.56 -8.58
C PRO A 127 2.75 3.88 -7.83
N ARG A 128 3.64 4.79 -8.23
CA ARG A 128 3.60 6.21 -7.83
C ARG A 128 2.34 6.87 -8.36
N PHE A 129 1.99 6.55 -9.60
CA PHE A 129 0.80 7.01 -10.28
C PHE A 129 0.36 5.97 -11.31
N GLY A 130 -0.89 5.97 -11.72
CA GLY A 130 -1.31 5.22 -12.87
C GLY A 130 -2.81 5.27 -13.10
N VAL A 131 -3.24 4.79 -14.26
CA VAL A 131 -4.64 4.71 -14.65
C VAL A 131 -4.96 3.32 -15.16
N SER A 132 -6.18 2.87 -14.88
CA SER A 132 -6.76 1.68 -15.49
C SER A 132 -8.19 1.98 -15.94
N GLY A 133 -8.56 1.46 -17.10
CA GLY A 133 -9.94 1.49 -17.53
C GLY A 133 -10.15 1.54 -19.02
N LEU A 134 -11.33 2.04 -19.34
CA LEU A 134 -11.84 2.11 -20.70
C LEU A 134 -11.18 3.26 -21.45
N VAL A 135 -10.68 2.93 -22.63
CA VAL A 135 -10.20 3.89 -23.63
C VAL A 135 -11.31 4.10 -24.64
N TYR A 136 -11.74 5.34 -24.83
CA TYR A 136 -12.88 5.67 -25.67
C TYR A 136 -12.47 6.24 -27.03
N ASN A 137 -13.39 6.22 -27.99
CA ASN A 137 -13.21 6.98 -29.21
C ASN A 137 -13.56 8.45 -28.95
N ALA A 138 -12.66 9.37 -29.30
CA ALA A 138 -12.91 10.81 -29.16
C ALA A 138 -13.03 11.48 -30.54
N PRO A 139 -13.77 12.60 -30.65
CA PRO A 139 -13.89 13.35 -31.90
C PRO A 139 -12.51 13.79 -32.42
N ILE A 140 -12.25 13.54 -33.70
CA ILE A 140 -10.99 13.91 -34.38
C ILE A 140 -10.79 15.44 -34.39
N TYR A 141 -11.88 16.20 -34.47
CA TYR A 141 -11.83 17.67 -34.51
C TYR A 141 -12.64 18.24 -33.35
N ILE A 142 -12.07 19.22 -32.66
CA ILE A 142 -12.73 19.89 -31.55
C ILE A 142 -13.57 21.04 -32.11
N LYS A 143 -14.89 20.86 -32.12
CA LYS A 143 -15.87 21.83 -32.62
C LYS A 143 -16.76 22.40 -31.51
N SER A 144 -16.72 21.76 -30.35
CA SER A 144 -17.53 22.11 -29.18
C SER A 144 -16.75 21.87 -27.89
N LYS A 145 -17.24 22.45 -26.79
CA LYS A 145 -16.69 22.18 -25.45
C LYS A 145 -16.83 20.71 -25.04
N LEU A 146 -17.85 20.02 -25.54
CA LEU A 146 -18.02 18.58 -25.31
C LEU A 146 -16.88 17.80 -25.99
N ASP A 147 -16.56 18.11 -27.24
CA ASP A 147 -15.46 17.44 -27.96
C ASP A 147 -14.12 17.62 -27.24
N GLU A 148 -13.90 18.80 -26.67
CA GLU A 148 -12.72 19.10 -25.85
C GLU A 148 -12.66 18.20 -24.61
N LEU A 149 -13.76 18.09 -23.87
CA LEU A 149 -13.84 17.25 -22.67
C LEU A 149 -13.71 15.75 -22.99
N LEU A 150 -14.28 15.29 -24.10
CA LEU A 150 -14.17 13.90 -24.56
C LEU A 150 -12.73 13.56 -24.96
N ASN A 151 -12.05 14.47 -25.66
CA ASN A 151 -10.62 14.30 -25.94
C ASN A 151 -9.81 14.33 -24.65
N LEU A 152 -10.11 15.23 -23.70
CA LEU A 152 -9.40 15.29 -22.42
C LEU A 152 -9.54 13.98 -21.65
N MET A 153 -10.76 13.45 -21.53
CA MET A 153 -11.02 12.16 -20.89
C MET A 153 -10.29 11.00 -21.58
N LEU A 154 -10.17 11.03 -22.91
CA LEU A 154 -9.38 10.05 -23.66
C LEU A 154 -7.89 10.11 -23.30
N TYR A 155 -7.32 11.31 -23.20
CA TYR A 155 -5.91 11.48 -22.87
C TYR A 155 -5.63 11.11 -21.41
N THR A 156 -6.54 11.40 -20.48
CA THR A 156 -6.37 11.07 -19.05
C THR A 156 -6.67 9.60 -18.75
N SER A 157 -7.38 8.88 -19.61
CA SER A 157 -7.57 7.42 -19.48
C SER A 157 -6.42 6.58 -20.02
N GLN A 158 -5.43 7.22 -20.66
CA GLN A 158 -4.24 6.55 -21.21
C GLN A 158 -2.99 7.36 -20.88
N GLU A 159 -2.39 7.05 -19.74
CA GLU A 159 -1.11 7.64 -19.40
C GLU A 159 0.02 7.13 -20.29
N SER A 160 0.97 8.02 -20.57
CA SER A 160 2.10 7.73 -21.45
C SER A 160 3.43 8.00 -20.75
N GLN A 161 4.44 7.21 -21.11
CA GLN A 161 5.80 7.34 -20.59
C GLN A 161 6.40 8.74 -20.82
N ALA A 162 5.97 9.45 -21.88
CA ALA A 162 6.49 10.76 -22.21
C ALA A 162 5.79 11.90 -21.44
N ASP A 163 4.53 11.69 -21.05
CA ASP A 163 3.70 12.77 -20.53
C ASP A 163 3.81 12.91 -19.03
N PHE A 164 3.67 11.82 -18.26
CA PHE A 164 3.67 11.91 -16.79
C PHE A 164 4.95 12.53 -16.21
N PRO A 165 6.18 12.15 -16.61
CA PRO A 165 7.39 12.82 -16.14
C PRO A 165 7.43 14.32 -16.50
N LYS A 166 6.87 14.66 -17.66
CA LYS A 166 6.88 16.01 -18.22
C LYS A 166 5.90 16.93 -17.50
N CYS A 167 4.67 16.48 -17.26
CA CYS A 167 3.57 17.35 -16.83
C CYS A 167 2.88 16.93 -15.53
N GLY A 168 3.21 15.77 -14.95
CA GLY A 168 2.58 15.27 -13.74
C GLY A 168 1.21 14.65 -14.03
N VAL A 169 0.30 14.76 -13.06
CA VAL A 169 -1.05 14.19 -13.13
C VAL A 169 -1.88 14.97 -14.15
N ARG A 170 -2.22 14.36 -15.29
CA ARG A 170 -3.05 15.02 -16.31
C ARG A 170 -4.55 15.00 -15.98
N GLY A 171 -4.97 14.03 -15.19
CA GLY A 171 -6.35 13.82 -14.80
C GLY A 171 -6.58 12.41 -14.29
N LEU A 172 -7.84 12.00 -14.30
CA LEU A 172 -8.28 10.68 -13.86
C LEU A 172 -8.67 9.80 -15.04
N GLY A 173 -8.39 8.50 -14.92
CA GLY A 173 -9.02 7.43 -15.69
C GLY A 173 -10.30 6.94 -15.00
N MET A 174 -10.84 5.80 -15.46
CA MET A 174 -11.99 5.16 -14.77
C MET A 174 -11.61 4.68 -13.36
N LYS A 175 -10.40 4.11 -13.25
CA LYS A 175 -9.68 3.84 -12.03
C LYS A 175 -8.34 4.56 -12.09
N THR A 176 -7.97 5.27 -11.03
CA THR A 176 -6.71 6.01 -10.95
C THR A 176 -5.98 5.69 -9.66
N TYR A 177 -4.69 5.40 -9.73
CA TYR A 177 -3.85 5.05 -8.60
C TYR A 177 -2.99 6.25 -8.19
N PHE A 178 -3.03 6.59 -6.90
CA PHE A 178 -2.13 7.55 -6.29
C PHE A 178 -1.26 6.82 -5.26
N GLY A 179 0.04 6.79 -5.51
CA GLY A 179 1.02 6.27 -4.55
C GLY A 179 1.31 7.28 -3.44
N ASP A 180 1.85 6.77 -2.34
CA ASP A 180 2.21 7.53 -1.13
C ASP A 180 2.95 8.85 -1.39
N SER A 181 3.93 8.84 -2.30
CA SER A 181 4.73 10.02 -2.64
C SER A 181 3.90 11.14 -3.27
N LEU A 182 2.89 10.82 -4.09
CA LEU A 182 1.97 11.82 -4.62
C LEU A 182 0.91 12.24 -3.61
N LEU A 183 0.45 11.33 -2.76
CA LEU A 183 -0.45 11.67 -1.65
C LEU A 183 0.22 12.69 -0.71
N ASN A 184 1.51 12.51 -0.41
CA ASN A 184 2.28 13.45 0.40
C ASN A 184 2.50 14.78 -0.32
N LEU A 185 2.74 14.77 -1.64
CA LEU A 185 2.94 15.98 -2.43
C LEU A 185 1.67 16.84 -2.52
N TYR A 186 0.53 16.21 -2.81
CA TYR A 186 -0.72 16.91 -3.09
C TYR A 186 -1.64 17.05 -1.87
N GLY A 187 -1.31 16.38 -0.76
CA GLY A 187 -2.12 16.34 0.45
C GLY A 187 -3.08 15.15 0.44
N LYS A 188 -2.86 14.21 1.38
CA LYS A 188 -3.66 12.99 1.49
C LYS A 188 -5.15 13.30 1.67
N ASP A 189 -5.48 14.24 2.55
CA ASP A 189 -6.88 14.61 2.82
C ASP A 189 -7.58 15.14 1.57
N ILE A 190 -6.88 15.95 0.75
CA ILE A 190 -7.42 16.47 -0.51
C ILE A 190 -7.77 15.33 -1.46
N ILE A 191 -6.92 14.31 -1.57
CA ILE A 191 -7.17 13.15 -2.42
C ILE A 191 -8.27 12.24 -1.84
N MET A 192 -8.32 12.09 -0.51
CA MET A 192 -9.35 11.29 0.17
C MET A 192 -10.75 11.92 0.12
N ASP A 193 -10.84 13.23 -0.13
CA ASP A 193 -12.11 13.97 -0.24
C ASP A 193 -12.60 14.12 -1.69
N ILE A 194 -11.94 13.50 -2.67
CA ILE A 194 -12.41 13.48 -4.06
C ILE A 194 -13.81 12.83 -4.09
N PRO A 195 -14.80 13.42 -4.81
CA PRO A 195 -16.16 12.89 -4.91
C PRO A 195 -16.24 11.66 -5.83
N ALA A 196 -15.55 10.59 -5.44
CA ALA A 196 -15.45 9.31 -6.11
C ALA A 196 -15.32 8.18 -5.08
N VAL A 197 -15.36 6.93 -5.51
CA VAL A 197 -15.10 5.78 -4.64
C VAL A 197 -13.60 5.68 -4.42
N ILE A 198 -13.15 5.67 -3.17
CA ILE A 198 -11.72 5.66 -2.84
C ILE A 198 -11.41 4.41 -2.02
N ASN A 199 -10.47 3.61 -2.50
CA ASN A 199 -10.02 2.38 -1.86
C ASN A 199 -8.57 2.52 -1.40
N LYS A 200 -8.28 2.09 -0.17
CA LYS A 200 -6.90 2.05 0.35
C LYS A 200 -6.20 0.78 -0.14
N LEU A 201 -4.96 0.92 -0.57
CA LEU A 201 -4.11 -0.19 -1.04
C LEU A 201 -3.10 -0.55 0.02
N ARG A 202 -2.67 -1.82 0.08
CA ARG A 202 -1.79 -2.34 1.15
C ARG A 202 -0.43 -1.66 1.15
N TYR A 203 0.07 -1.25 -0.01
CA TYR A 203 1.34 -0.51 -0.12
C TYR A 203 1.26 0.97 0.33
N GLY A 204 0.13 1.44 0.87
CA GLY A 204 -0.06 2.80 1.38
C GLY A 204 -0.55 3.81 0.34
N GLY A 205 -0.76 3.38 -0.92
CA GLY A 205 -1.45 4.15 -1.94
C GLY A 205 -2.97 4.08 -1.84
N VAL A 206 -3.65 4.74 -2.78
CA VAL A 206 -5.11 4.66 -2.95
C VAL A 206 -5.47 4.47 -4.41
N SER A 207 -6.59 3.80 -4.67
CA SER A 207 -7.28 3.86 -5.96
C SER A 207 -8.52 4.75 -5.87
N ILE A 208 -8.79 5.49 -6.94
CA ILE A 208 -9.94 6.36 -7.12
C ILE A 208 -10.74 5.80 -8.29
N ASP A 209 -11.97 5.40 -8.01
CA ASP A 209 -12.89 4.77 -8.93
C ASP A 209 -14.08 5.69 -9.17
N LEU A 210 -14.37 6.00 -10.43
CA LEU A 210 -15.41 6.96 -10.79
C LEU A 210 -16.84 6.45 -10.52
N SER A 211 -17.01 5.15 -10.24
CA SER A 211 -18.29 4.53 -9.92
C SER A 211 -18.13 3.28 -9.06
N GLU A 212 -19.14 3.03 -8.22
CA GLU A 212 -19.30 1.79 -7.46
C GLU A 212 -19.51 0.55 -8.35
N ASN A 213 -20.13 0.71 -9.52
CA ASN A 213 -20.34 -0.39 -10.49
C ASN A 213 -19.20 -0.49 -11.53
N HIS A 214 -17.99 -0.03 -11.15
CA HIS A 214 -16.76 -0.16 -11.94
C HIS A 214 -16.91 0.32 -13.40
N TRP A 215 -16.65 -0.55 -14.37
CA TRP A 215 -16.72 -0.26 -15.82
C TRP A 215 -18.03 -0.68 -16.46
N LEU A 216 -19.00 -1.18 -15.67
CA LEU A 216 -20.30 -1.64 -16.16
C LEU A 216 -21.36 -0.54 -16.14
N GLU A 217 -21.06 0.62 -15.57
CA GLU A 217 -21.95 1.78 -15.58
C GLU A 217 -22.28 2.28 -16.98
N GLU A 218 -23.37 3.04 -17.07
CA GLU A 218 -23.68 3.82 -18.25
C GLU A 218 -22.63 4.91 -18.47
N SER A 219 -22.24 5.09 -19.74
CA SER A 219 -21.14 5.97 -20.08
C SER A 219 -21.40 7.45 -19.78
N GLU A 220 -22.68 7.90 -19.80
CA GLU A 220 -23.08 9.25 -19.36
C GLU A 220 -22.81 9.46 -17.85
N ILE A 221 -23.03 8.42 -17.03
CA ILE A 221 -22.75 8.47 -15.59
C ILE A 221 -21.24 8.57 -15.36
N LEU A 222 -20.45 7.71 -16.02
CA LEU A 222 -18.99 7.72 -15.92
C LEU A 222 -18.39 9.06 -16.35
N PHE A 223 -18.90 9.66 -17.43
CA PHE A 223 -18.48 10.98 -17.91
C PHE A 223 -18.80 12.08 -16.90
N ASN A 224 -20.00 12.06 -16.32
CA ASN A 224 -20.40 13.05 -15.33
C ASN A 224 -19.59 12.93 -14.03
N SER A 225 -19.36 11.71 -13.52
CA SER A 225 -18.48 11.46 -12.37
C SER A 225 -17.07 11.95 -12.64
N TRP A 226 -16.51 11.62 -13.81
CA TRP A 226 -15.21 12.10 -14.23
C TRP A 226 -15.13 13.63 -14.19
N LYS A 227 -16.11 14.32 -14.80
CA LYS A 227 -16.15 15.78 -14.84
C LYS A 227 -16.17 16.41 -13.45
N ILE A 228 -16.99 15.89 -12.54
CA ILE A 228 -17.08 16.37 -11.15
C ILE A 228 -15.73 16.22 -10.44
N CYS A 229 -15.06 15.08 -10.60
CA CYS A 229 -13.74 14.84 -10.00
C CYS A 229 -12.67 15.78 -10.58
N MET A 230 -12.67 15.99 -11.90
CA MET A 230 -11.74 16.91 -12.55
C MET A 230 -11.96 18.37 -12.10
N GLU A 231 -13.21 18.80 -11.93
CA GLU A 231 -13.55 20.12 -11.37
C GLU A 231 -13.10 20.27 -9.91
N TYR A 232 -13.18 19.20 -9.11
CA TYR A 232 -12.66 19.18 -7.73
C TYR A 232 -11.14 19.35 -7.72
N LEU A 233 -10.42 18.50 -8.46
CA LEU A 233 -8.94 18.49 -8.47
C LEU A 233 -8.33 19.80 -8.99
N ASN A 234 -9.00 20.46 -9.95
CA ASN A 234 -8.58 21.77 -10.45
C ASN A 234 -8.56 22.87 -9.38
N LYS A 235 -9.34 22.75 -8.29
CA LYS A 235 -9.35 23.76 -7.21
C LYS A 235 -8.08 23.71 -6.34
N PHE A 236 -7.32 22.62 -6.41
CA PHE A 236 -6.16 22.36 -5.56
C PHE A 236 -4.84 22.34 -6.36
N ASP A 237 -4.84 22.81 -7.61
CA ASP A 237 -3.66 22.85 -8.48
C ASP A 237 -2.93 21.50 -8.64
N ILE A 238 -3.69 20.39 -8.57
CA ILE A 238 -3.15 19.02 -8.71
C ILE A 238 -2.90 18.68 -10.18
N LEU A 239 -3.80 19.13 -11.06
CA LEU A 239 -3.81 18.74 -12.46
C LEU A 239 -2.80 19.53 -13.29
N ALA A 240 -2.28 18.89 -14.33
CA ALA A 240 -1.58 19.57 -15.41
C ALA A 240 -2.56 20.51 -16.13
N SER A 241 -2.09 21.72 -16.45
CA SER A 241 -2.82 22.61 -17.34
C SER A 241 -2.82 22.05 -18.76
N PHE A 242 -3.87 22.32 -19.53
CA PHE A 242 -3.99 21.82 -20.89
C PHE A 242 -4.51 22.88 -21.87
N THR A 243 -4.15 22.71 -23.14
CA THR A 243 -4.67 23.49 -24.26
C THR A 243 -5.13 22.55 -25.36
N ALA A 244 -6.37 22.70 -25.81
CA ALA A 244 -6.94 21.92 -26.89
C ALA A 244 -6.74 22.60 -28.25
N LYS A 245 -6.34 21.82 -29.26
CA LYS A 245 -6.20 22.25 -30.66
C LYS A 245 -7.42 21.81 -31.47
N GLU A 246 -7.76 22.57 -32.51
CA GLU A 246 -8.83 22.21 -33.46
C GLU A 246 -8.65 20.82 -34.07
N SER A 247 -7.41 20.33 -34.15
CA SER A 247 -7.04 19.01 -34.66
C SER A 247 -7.30 17.83 -33.69
N GLY A 248 -7.97 18.04 -32.55
CA GLY A 248 -8.21 17.00 -31.54
C GLY A 248 -7.07 16.79 -30.54
N CYS A 249 -5.90 17.36 -30.82
CA CYS A 249 -4.72 17.21 -29.97
C CYS A 249 -4.84 18.07 -28.71
N ILE A 250 -4.50 17.50 -27.56
CA ILE A 250 -4.40 18.22 -26.29
C ILE A 250 -2.94 18.30 -25.87
N ASP A 251 -2.45 19.53 -25.70
CA ASP A 251 -1.12 19.79 -25.16
C ASP A 251 -1.22 19.97 -23.65
N PHE A 252 -0.40 19.23 -22.90
CA PHE A 252 -0.31 19.37 -21.44
C PHE A 252 0.95 20.11 -21.02
N LYS A 253 0.81 20.91 -19.96
CA LYS A 253 1.90 21.62 -19.29
C LYS A 253 1.79 21.44 -17.78
N SER A 254 2.92 21.13 -17.16
CA SER A 254 3.08 20.99 -15.71
C SER A 254 2.52 22.19 -14.95
N ASN A 255 2.00 21.92 -13.76
CA ASN A 255 1.74 22.93 -12.76
C ASN A 255 3.03 23.26 -11.97
N GLU A 256 2.97 24.36 -11.21
CA GLU A 256 4.12 24.86 -10.46
C GLU A 256 4.57 23.89 -9.35
N LEU A 257 3.61 23.22 -8.70
CA LEU A 257 3.90 22.28 -7.62
C LEU A 257 4.68 21.06 -8.14
N TRP A 258 4.29 20.52 -9.28
CA TRP A 258 5.00 19.45 -9.98
C TRP A 258 6.40 19.90 -10.39
N ASP A 259 6.53 21.06 -11.03
CA ASP A 259 7.84 21.52 -11.51
C ASP A 259 8.86 21.74 -10.38
N LYS A 260 8.38 22.20 -9.22
CA LYS A 260 9.21 22.36 -8.02
C LYS A 260 9.64 21.03 -7.41
N ASN A 261 8.76 20.04 -7.38
CA ASN A 261 8.96 18.81 -6.59
C ASN A 261 9.27 17.57 -7.42
N LYS A 262 9.19 17.60 -8.76
CA LYS A 262 9.45 16.42 -9.59
C LYS A 262 10.83 15.83 -9.37
N LYS A 263 11.85 16.65 -9.07
CA LYS A 263 13.20 16.16 -8.73
C LYS A 263 13.23 15.40 -7.41
N SER A 264 12.49 15.83 -6.39
CA SER A 264 12.44 15.14 -5.08
C SER A 264 11.58 13.88 -5.12
N LEU A 265 10.73 13.71 -6.14
CA LEU A 265 9.97 12.49 -6.39
C LEU A 265 10.81 11.39 -7.09
N ILE A 266 11.89 11.78 -7.76
CA ILE A 266 12.84 10.86 -8.39
C ILE A 266 13.76 10.34 -7.29
N ASN A 267 13.83 9.01 -7.11
CA ASN A 267 14.77 8.39 -6.18
C ASN A 267 16.18 8.36 -6.81
N ARG A 268 16.74 9.53 -7.11
CA ARG A 268 18.16 9.62 -7.50
C ARG A 268 19.01 9.70 -6.24
N ASN A 269 19.75 8.63 -6.00
CA ASN A 269 20.86 8.50 -5.03
C ASN A 269 22.01 9.52 -5.22
N THR A 270 21.80 10.71 -5.79
CA THR A 270 22.85 11.70 -5.98
C THR A 270 22.35 13.14 -5.87
N ALA A 271 22.91 13.81 -4.86
CA ALA A 271 23.18 15.25 -4.79
C ALA A 271 22.01 16.19 -4.47
N GLU A 272 21.62 16.24 -3.19
CA GLU A 272 21.34 17.49 -2.43
C GLU A 272 20.92 17.25 -0.95
N GLU A 273 21.21 16.07 -0.41
CA GLU A 273 20.84 15.63 0.96
C GLU A 273 22.04 15.54 1.93
N GLY A 274 23.13 16.22 1.60
CA GLY A 274 24.48 15.88 2.06
C GLY A 274 24.87 16.14 3.51
N LYS A 275 23.93 16.28 4.47
CA LYS A 275 24.31 16.35 5.90
C LYS A 275 23.37 15.65 6.91
N SER A 276 22.12 15.37 6.57
CA SER A 276 21.15 14.77 7.52
C SER A 276 20.56 13.45 7.04
N LYS A 277 20.29 13.29 5.74
CA LYS A 277 19.74 12.03 5.19
C LYS A 277 20.81 11.02 4.77
N ASP A 278 22.06 11.45 4.57
CA ASP A 278 23.19 10.54 4.32
C ASP A 278 23.48 9.56 5.47
N ASN A 279 23.22 9.95 6.72
CA ASN A 279 23.29 9.00 7.84
C ASN A 279 22.07 8.10 7.87
N ILE A 280 20.86 8.65 7.69
CA ILE A 280 19.61 7.90 7.76
C ILE A 280 19.50 6.84 6.65
N SER A 281 19.88 7.15 5.40
CA SER A 281 19.85 6.20 4.29
C SER A 281 20.95 5.15 4.37
N LYS A 282 22.14 5.52 4.87
CA LYS A 282 23.22 4.56 5.15
C LYS A 282 22.87 3.65 6.31
N GLU A 283 22.33 4.15 7.41
CA GLU A 283 21.91 3.34 8.55
C GLU A 283 20.78 2.39 8.18
N LYS A 284 19.80 2.85 7.40
CA LYS A 284 18.73 1.99 6.83
C LYS A 284 19.31 0.92 5.91
N GLN A 285 20.29 1.26 5.06
CA GLN A 285 20.93 0.30 4.17
C GLN A 285 21.81 -0.70 4.93
N ILE A 286 22.63 -0.24 5.88
CA ILE A 286 23.45 -1.09 6.76
C ILE A 286 22.56 -2.06 7.52
N PHE A 287 21.45 -1.57 8.08
CA PHE A 287 20.52 -2.43 8.79
C PHE A 287 19.88 -3.46 7.86
N ARG A 288 19.40 -3.06 6.67
CA ARG A 288 18.90 -4.00 5.66
C ARG A 288 19.93 -5.04 5.24
N ASP A 289 21.18 -4.64 5.03
CA ASP A 289 22.26 -5.55 4.66
C ASP A 289 22.51 -6.59 5.77
N LYS A 290 22.49 -6.17 7.04
CA LYS A 290 22.56 -7.07 8.20
C LYS A 290 21.37 -8.03 8.26
N ILE A 291 20.15 -7.54 8.08
CA ILE A 291 18.93 -8.37 8.06
C ILE A 291 19.04 -9.44 6.96
N ASN A 292 19.46 -9.05 5.76
CA ASN A 292 19.66 -9.96 4.65
C ASN A 292 20.75 -11.00 4.93
N GLU A 293 21.84 -10.61 5.58
CA GLU A 293 22.90 -11.54 6.01
C GLU A 293 22.40 -12.54 7.05
N VAL A 294 21.67 -12.07 8.06
CA VAL A 294 21.06 -12.90 9.11
C VAL A 294 20.06 -13.89 8.53
N ARG A 295 19.19 -13.44 7.61
CA ARG A 295 18.25 -14.29 6.87
C ARG A 295 18.96 -15.36 6.05
N ARG A 296 19.96 -14.98 5.23
CA ARG A 296 20.75 -15.92 4.41
C ARG A 296 21.42 -17.00 5.24
N ASN A 297 21.93 -16.61 6.42
CA ASN A 297 22.64 -17.51 7.31
C ASN A 297 21.72 -18.26 8.30
N LYS A 298 20.41 -17.95 8.31
CA LYS A 298 19.44 -18.43 9.30
C LYS A 298 19.91 -18.21 10.74
N ASN A 299 20.48 -17.04 10.98
CA ASN A 299 21.00 -16.66 12.29
C ASN A 299 19.99 -15.76 13.03
N THR A 300 20.35 -15.42 14.27
CA THR A 300 19.68 -14.39 15.06
C THR A 300 20.51 -13.11 15.01
N LEU A 301 19.85 -11.96 14.85
CA LEU A 301 20.47 -10.65 15.03
C LEU A 301 20.67 -10.40 16.52
N LEU A 302 21.92 -10.28 16.97
CA LEU A 302 22.27 -10.20 18.39
C LEU A 302 22.86 -8.83 18.75
N ASP A 303 22.39 -8.25 19.84
CA ASP A 303 23.01 -7.09 20.51
C ASP A 303 23.16 -5.85 19.59
N GLU A 304 22.27 -5.70 18.62
CA GLU A 304 22.29 -4.57 17.71
C GLU A 304 21.62 -3.35 18.32
N VAL A 305 22.21 -2.18 18.08
CA VAL A 305 21.73 -0.90 18.63
C VAL A 305 21.46 0.05 17.48
N ILE A 306 20.23 0.56 17.42
CA ILE A 306 19.77 1.44 16.35
C ILE A 306 19.06 2.62 16.98
N LYS A 307 19.45 3.83 16.58
CA LYS A 307 18.90 5.04 17.20
C LYS A 307 18.59 6.08 16.14
N LYS A 308 17.47 6.79 16.29
CA LYS A 308 17.17 8.03 15.55
C LYS A 308 17.23 7.88 14.03
N CYS A 309 16.75 6.75 13.53
CA CYS A 309 16.75 6.47 12.10
C CYS A 309 15.36 6.12 11.58
N ASP A 310 15.21 6.19 10.26
CA ASP A 310 13.96 5.89 9.56
C ASP A 310 14.07 4.57 8.81
N LEU A 311 13.46 3.54 9.39
CA LEU A 311 13.29 2.20 8.85
C LEU A 311 11.86 1.94 8.36
N SER A 312 11.05 2.97 8.08
CA SER A 312 9.68 2.75 7.59
C SER A 312 9.63 1.93 6.30
N PHE A 313 8.55 1.18 6.09
CA PHE A 313 8.34 0.30 4.94
C PHE A 313 9.43 -0.77 4.77
N SER A 314 9.97 -1.27 5.88
CA SER A 314 10.95 -2.34 5.84
C SER A 314 10.27 -3.70 5.80
N ASP A 315 10.82 -4.60 5.00
CA ASP A 315 10.56 -6.03 5.13
C ASP A 315 11.48 -6.59 6.22
N LEU A 316 10.86 -6.92 7.36
CA LEU A 316 11.44 -7.59 8.51
C LEU A 316 10.74 -8.94 8.78
N GLU A 317 10.06 -9.53 7.79
CA GLU A 317 9.50 -10.88 7.88
C GLU A 317 10.55 -11.94 8.27
N ASP A 318 10.12 -12.93 9.05
CA ASP A 318 10.96 -14.01 9.57
C ASP A 318 12.24 -13.51 10.28
N LEU A 319 12.26 -12.26 10.77
CA LEU A 319 13.41 -11.72 11.48
C LEU A 319 13.53 -12.42 12.84
N SER A 320 14.64 -13.12 13.04
CA SER A 320 15.08 -13.56 14.37
C SER A 320 16.02 -12.51 14.96
N ALA A 321 15.61 -11.87 16.05
CA ALA A 321 16.41 -10.89 16.78
C ALA A 321 16.35 -11.13 18.28
N GLU A 322 17.50 -11.01 18.94
CA GLU A 322 17.62 -11.09 20.38
C GLU A 322 18.47 -9.94 20.93
N ARG A 323 17.99 -9.29 21.99
CA ARG A 323 18.63 -8.10 22.60
C ARG A 323 18.85 -6.95 21.61
N LEU A 324 17.94 -6.80 20.65
CA LEU A 324 17.90 -5.65 19.75
C LEU A 324 17.44 -4.40 20.52
N GLU A 325 18.24 -3.35 20.47
CA GLU A 325 17.92 -2.05 21.08
C GLU A 325 17.57 -1.03 20.00
N MET A 326 16.38 -0.43 20.10
CA MET A 326 15.95 0.67 19.25
C MET A 326 15.49 1.88 20.07
N GLU A 327 15.99 3.06 19.76
CA GLU A 327 15.60 4.31 20.43
C GLU A 327 15.21 5.36 19.39
N ASP A 328 13.99 5.89 19.46
CA ASP A 328 13.51 6.97 18.58
C ASP A 328 13.61 6.59 17.08
N VAL A 329 13.23 5.35 16.76
CA VAL A 329 13.30 4.80 15.41
C VAL A 329 11.91 4.80 14.75
N ASN A 330 11.81 5.29 13.52
CA ASN A 330 10.60 5.20 12.72
C ASN A 330 10.57 3.89 11.92
N ILE A 331 9.67 2.97 12.24
CA ILE A 331 9.53 1.66 11.57
C ILE A 331 8.11 1.50 10.98
N LYS A 332 7.37 2.60 10.83
CA LYS A 332 5.99 2.63 10.33
C LYS A 332 5.80 1.78 9.06
N ALA A 333 4.66 1.08 8.98
CA ALA A 333 4.22 0.31 7.83
C ALA A 333 5.23 -0.74 7.35
N SER A 334 5.92 -1.38 8.31
CA SER A 334 6.87 -2.45 8.06
C SER A 334 6.24 -3.82 8.38
N SER A 335 6.73 -4.87 7.72
CA SER A 335 6.29 -6.24 7.98
C SER A 335 7.24 -6.93 8.96
N PHE A 336 6.71 -7.50 10.03
CA PHE A 336 7.35 -8.37 11.01
C PHE A 336 6.67 -9.75 11.04
N LEU A 337 6.00 -10.14 9.94
CA LEU A 337 5.30 -11.42 9.83
C LEU A 337 6.23 -12.58 10.25
N ASN A 338 5.74 -13.46 11.14
CA ASN A 338 6.48 -14.60 11.71
C ASN A 338 7.85 -14.27 12.34
N SER A 339 8.12 -13.02 12.73
CA SER A 339 9.39 -12.65 13.36
C SER A 339 9.48 -13.14 14.80
N GLU A 340 10.70 -13.35 15.29
CA GLU A 340 11.02 -13.71 16.67
C GLU A 340 11.85 -12.59 17.30
N LEU A 341 11.27 -11.86 18.27
CA LEU A 341 11.87 -10.73 18.97
C LEU A 341 12.00 -11.05 20.47
N TYR A 342 13.18 -11.55 20.87
CA TYR A 342 13.43 -12.01 22.23
C TYR A 342 14.31 -11.04 23.03
N SER A 343 13.86 -10.64 24.22
CA SER A 343 14.62 -9.71 25.08
C SER A 343 15.02 -8.41 24.40
N CYS A 344 14.23 -7.93 23.43
CA CYS A 344 14.49 -6.69 22.71
C CYS A 344 14.00 -5.49 23.53
N ASN A 345 14.61 -4.32 23.31
CA ASN A 345 14.23 -3.07 23.96
C ASN A 345 13.99 -1.98 22.91
N LEU A 346 12.73 -1.56 22.77
CA LEU A 346 12.33 -0.48 21.88
C LEU A 346 11.77 0.67 22.73
N GLU A 347 12.37 1.84 22.61
CA GLU A 347 11.93 3.06 23.30
C GLU A 347 11.55 4.13 22.27
N LYS A 348 10.38 4.75 22.43
CA LYS A 348 9.90 5.88 21.60
C LYS A 348 9.89 5.57 20.11
N CYS A 349 9.69 4.32 19.73
CA CYS A 349 9.66 3.91 18.33
C CYS A 349 8.27 4.09 17.71
N ASN A 350 8.24 4.46 16.44
CA ASN A 350 7.00 4.52 15.66
C ASN A 350 6.79 3.21 14.89
N LEU A 351 5.83 2.41 15.33
CA LEU A 351 5.46 1.07 14.84
C LEU A 351 4.01 1.08 14.32
N GLU A 352 3.52 2.24 13.88
CA GLU A 352 2.18 2.43 13.34
C GLU A 352 2.00 1.63 12.03
N GLU A 353 0.81 1.07 11.81
CA GLU A 353 0.46 0.34 10.57
C GLU A 353 1.40 -0.86 10.25
N CYS A 354 2.13 -1.39 11.23
CA CYS A 354 3.01 -2.53 11.05
C CYS A 354 2.25 -3.86 11.06
N ASP A 355 2.82 -4.89 10.43
CA ASP A 355 2.26 -6.25 10.45
C ASP A 355 3.11 -7.18 11.33
N PHE A 356 2.60 -7.53 12.51
CA PHE A 356 3.19 -8.49 13.45
C PHE A 356 2.40 -9.81 13.48
N GLU A 357 1.62 -10.12 12.44
CA GLU A 357 0.88 -11.38 12.41
C GLU A 357 1.83 -12.57 12.67
N ARG A 358 1.45 -13.43 13.63
CA ARG A 358 2.22 -14.61 14.05
C ARG A 358 3.64 -14.32 14.58
N ALA A 359 3.99 -13.08 14.90
CA ALA A 359 5.28 -12.79 15.51
C ALA A 359 5.37 -13.35 16.95
N GLY A 360 6.52 -13.93 17.29
CA GLY A 360 6.91 -14.28 18.65
C GLY A 360 7.67 -13.11 19.30
N ILE A 361 7.17 -12.61 20.43
CA ILE A 361 7.73 -11.46 21.15
C ILE A 361 7.85 -11.83 22.63
N GLY A 362 9.02 -12.32 23.04
CA GLY A 362 9.23 -12.85 24.37
C GLY A 362 10.13 -11.97 25.22
N ALA A 363 9.69 -11.64 26.45
CA ALA A 363 10.52 -10.92 27.42
C ALA A 363 11.06 -9.55 26.93
N SER A 364 10.33 -8.89 26.04
CA SER A 364 10.76 -7.66 25.38
C SER A 364 10.13 -6.42 26.01
N TYR A 365 10.76 -5.25 25.81
CA TYR A 365 10.33 -3.96 26.32
C TYR A 365 9.97 -3.03 25.16
N PHE A 366 8.80 -2.39 25.25
CA PHE A 366 8.27 -1.40 24.32
C PHE A 366 7.79 -0.19 25.13
N ILE A 367 8.66 0.78 25.34
CA ILE A 367 8.39 1.92 26.21
C ILE A 367 8.07 3.15 25.36
N ASP A 368 6.92 3.76 25.59
CA ASP A 368 6.44 4.93 24.85
C ASP A 368 6.40 4.74 23.31
N CYS A 369 6.14 3.52 22.85
CA CYS A 369 6.08 3.18 21.43
C CYS A 369 4.66 3.40 20.85
N ASN A 370 4.57 3.66 19.55
CA ASN A 370 3.29 3.80 18.85
C ASN A 370 3.00 2.59 17.96
N PHE A 371 2.04 1.74 18.31
CA PHE A 371 1.59 0.59 17.52
C PHE A 371 0.25 0.81 16.81
N ASN A 372 -0.26 2.03 16.75
CA ASN A 372 -1.62 2.27 16.29
C ASN A 372 -1.87 1.67 14.89
N ASN A 373 -3.06 1.12 14.69
CA ASN A 373 -3.50 0.48 13.44
C ASN A 373 -2.69 -0.75 13.00
N SER A 374 -1.81 -1.29 13.84
CA SER A 374 -1.00 -2.45 13.49
C SER A 374 -1.80 -3.76 13.56
N ASN A 375 -1.44 -4.71 12.69
CA ASN A 375 -1.96 -6.07 12.72
C ASN A 375 -1.11 -6.90 13.69
N MET A 376 -1.71 -7.49 14.71
CA MET A 376 -1.04 -8.34 15.71
C MET A 376 -1.80 -9.66 15.92
N LYS A 377 -2.49 -10.14 14.87
CA LYS A 377 -3.24 -11.41 14.94
C LYS A 377 -2.28 -12.56 15.19
N TYR A 378 -2.70 -13.49 16.05
CA TYR A 378 -1.90 -14.66 16.40
C TYR A 378 -0.50 -14.34 16.99
N VAL A 379 -0.25 -13.10 17.44
CA VAL A 379 1.01 -12.74 18.08
C VAL A 379 1.20 -13.51 19.38
N VAL A 380 2.43 -13.87 19.72
CA VAL A 380 2.78 -14.47 21.02
C VAL A 380 3.68 -13.48 21.76
N MET A 381 3.09 -12.59 22.57
CA MET A 381 3.78 -11.48 23.25
C MET A 381 4.00 -11.73 24.76
N ASN A 382 4.18 -12.99 25.15
CA ASN A 382 4.19 -13.40 26.56
C ASN A 382 5.33 -12.72 27.36
N VAL A 383 5.02 -12.28 28.58
CA VAL A 383 5.97 -11.70 29.56
C VAL A 383 6.71 -10.45 29.04
N SER A 384 6.07 -9.67 28.17
CA SER A 384 6.63 -8.41 27.64
C SER A 384 6.09 -7.18 28.39
N PHE A 385 6.78 -6.05 28.27
CA PHE A 385 6.46 -4.80 28.97
C PHE A 385 6.26 -3.66 27.97
N CYS A 386 5.04 -3.13 27.88
CA CYS A 386 4.61 -2.17 26.87
C CYS A 386 4.19 -0.82 27.48
N THR A 387 4.82 -0.40 28.58
CA THR A 387 4.40 0.76 29.37
C THR A 387 4.39 2.05 28.57
N GLY A 388 3.33 2.85 28.69
CA GLY A 388 3.22 4.16 28.03
C GLY A 388 2.98 4.11 26.52
N SER A 389 2.91 2.91 25.94
CA SER A 389 2.73 2.73 24.50
C SER A 389 1.28 2.94 24.06
N SER A 390 1.07 3.14 22.76
CA SER A 390 -0.24 3.27 22.13
C SER A 390 -0.54 2.07 21.24
N PHE A 391 -1.70 1.47 21.43
CA PHE A 391 -2.24 0.30 20.73
C PHE A 391 -3.67 0.58 20.23
N ASP A 392 -3.96 1.83 19.87
CA ASP A 392 -5.27 2.22 19.37
C ASP A 392 -5.54 1.52 18.03
N GLU A 393 -6.74 0.95 17.90
CA GLU A 393 -7.19 0.23 16.69
C GLU A 393 -6.33 -0.99 16.29
N VAL A 394 -5.50 -1.51 17.20
CA VAL A 394 -4.69 -2.72 16.98
C VAL A 394 -5.56 -3.97 16.98
N ASP A 395 -5.22 -4.93 16.11
CA ASP A 395 -5.88 -6.24 16.06
C ASP A 395 -5.01 -7.34 16.68
N PHE A 396 -5.26 -7.68 17.94
CA PHE A 396 -4.62 -8.76 18.69
C PHE A 396 -5.32 -10.13 18.54
N SER A 397 -6.31 -10.26 17.65
CA SER A 397 -7.23 -11.41 17.67
C SER A 397 -6.47 -12.74 17.59
N ASN A 398 -6.86 -13.69 18.44
CA ASN A 398 -6.27 -15.03 18.59
C ASN A 398 -4.79 -15.04 19.05
N GLY A 399 -4.28 -13.96 19.65
CA GLY A 399 -2.94 -13.90 20.21
C GLY A 399 -2.79 -14.47 21.64
N GLU A 400 -1.55 -14.52 22.12
CA GLU A 400 -1.16 -14.85 23.49
C GLU A 400 -0.42 -13.66 24.14
N LEU A 401 -0.95 -13.15 25.24
CA LEU A 401 -0.44 -12.01 26.02
C LEU A 401 -0.26 -12.38 27.51
N ARG A 402 0.14 -13.64 27.79
CA ARG A 402 0.25 -14.14 29.16
C ARG A 402 1.35 -13.40 29.92
N GLY A 403 1.00 -12.84 31.08
CA GLY A 403 1.93 -12.10 31.90
C GLY A 403 2.43 -10.79 31.30
N THR A 404 1.86 -10.33 30.18
CA THR A 404 2.26 -9.09 29.51
C THR A 404 1.77 -7.88 30.30
N CYS A 405 2.62 -6.86 30.44
CA CYS A 405 2.32 -5.60 31.10
C CYS A 405 2.05 -4.51 30.06
N ILE A 406 0.82 -4.05 29.97
CA ILE A 406 0.34 -2.99 29.06
C ILE A 406 -0.20 -1.85 29.93
N ASP A 407 0.59 -1.44 30.93
CA ASP A 407 0.22 -0.42 31.91
C ASP A 407 0.41 1.00 31.34
N ASN A 408 -0.46 1.94 31.73
CA ASN A 408 -0.46 3.34 31.30
C ASN A 408 -0.47 3.54 29.77
N ALA A 409 -1.08 2.60 29.04
CA ALA A 409 -1.14 2.59 27.59
C ALA A 409 -2.48 3.14 27.05
N SER A 410 -2.51 3.56 25.78
CA SER A 410 -3.76 3.74 25.04
C SER A 410 -4.08 2.45 24.29
N VAL A 411 -5.29 1.92 24.40
CA VAL A 411 -5.73 0.64 23.79
C VAL A 411 -7.16 0.81 23.24
N LYS A 412 -7.46 2.01 22.73
CA LYS A 412 -8.83 2.38 22.33
C LYS A 412 -9.22 1.63 21.06
N ASN A 413 -10.46 1.16 21.03
CA ASN A 413 -11.02 0.45 19.88
C ASN A 413 -10.20 -0.79 19.41
N ALA A 414 -9.26 -1.28 20.23
CA ALA A 414 -8.47 -2.45 19.88
C ALA A 414 -9.32 -3.72 19.85
N LYS A 415 -8.98 -4.66 18.98
CA LYS A 415 -9.60 -5.98 18.91
C LYS A 415 -8.75 -6.99 19.66
N ILE A 416 -9.17 -7.37 20.86
CA ILE A 416 -8.50 -8.35 21.72
C ILE A 416 -9.46 -9.53 21.90
N THR A 417 -9.84 -10.16 20.78
CA THR A 417 -10.82 -11.25 20.77
C THR A 417 -10.17 -12.63 20.67
N ASN A 418 -10.69 -13.61 21.42
CA ASN A 418 -10.11 -14.96 21.52
C ASN A 418 -8.62 -14.98 21.96
N VAL A 419 -8.22 -14.03 22.81
CA VAL A 419 -6.84 -13.86 23.27
C VAL A 419 -6.63 -14.56 24.61
N ASP A 420 -5.48 -15.20 24.80
CA ASP A 420 -5.06 -15.65 26.12
C ASP A 420 -4.16 -14.60 26.79
N ALA A 421 -4.74 -13.81 27.70
CA ALA A 421 -4.08 -12.74 28.44
C ALA A 421 -4.02 -13.03 29.95
N LYS A 422 -3.85 -14.30 30.34
CA LYS A 422 -3.76 -14.67 31.76
C LYS A 422 -2.62 -13.93 32.46
N MET A 423 -2.87 -13.48 33.69
CA MET A 423 -1.88 -12.78 34.53
C MET A 423 -1.30 -11.50 33.91
N SER A 424 -1.94 -10.95 32.87
CA SER A 424 -1.54 -9.68 32.26
C SER A 424 -1.89 -8.49 33.16
N SER A 425 -1.33 -7.32 32.85
CA SER A 425 -1.61 -6.07 33.54
C SER A 425 -1.95 -4.99 32.53
N PHE A 426 -3.02 -4.23 32.78
CA PHE A 426 -3.48 -3.11 31.98
C PHE A 426 -3.65 -1.84 32.83
N ASN A 427 -2.99 -1.75 33.99
CA ASN A 427 -3.30 -0.74 34.99
C ASN A 427 -3.07 0.67 34.44
N GLY A 428 -4.00 1.59 34.72
CA GLY A 428 -3.91 2.97 34.23
C GLY A 428 -4.21 3.16 32.75
N SER A 429 -4.49 2.09 32.00
CA SER A 429 -4.66 2.15 30.54
C SER A 429 -6.07 2.59 30.12
N ASP A 430 -6.15 3.15 28.91
CA ASP A 430 -7.40 3.56 28.29
C ASP A 430 -7.87 2.51 27.28
N LEU A 431 -8.82 1.66 27.67
CA LEU A 431 -9.39 0.61 26.80
C LEU A 431 -10.72 1.04 26.17
N SER A 432 -11.04 2.33 26.12
CA SER A 432 -12.34 2.80 25.64
C SER A 432 -12.69 2.21 24.26
N GLY A 433 -13.85 1.54 24.15
CA GLY A 433 -14.33 0.91 22.92
C GLY A 433 -13.65 -0.40 22.50
N ALA A 434 -12.68 -0.91 23.28
CA ALA A 434 -12.00 -2.17 22.96
C ALA A 434 -12.94 -3.39 22.98
N ASP A 435 -12.65 -4.38 22.14
CA ASP A 435 -13.38 -5.64 22.08
C ASP A 435 -12.56 -6.76 22.75
N LEU A 436 -12.95 -7.15 23.98
CA LEU A 436 -12.27 -8.18 24.77
C LEU A 436 -13.02 -9.53 24.74
N SER A 437 -13.94 -9.70 23.79
CA SER A 437 -14.86 -10.85 23.77
C SER A 437 -14.13 -12.19 23.60
N ASN A 438 -14.63 -13.22 24.29
CA ASN A 438 -14.11 -14.60 24.27
C ASN A 438 -12.64 -14.76 24.69
N SER A 439 -12.06 -13.76 25.36
CA SER A 439 -10.66 -13.77 25.77
C SER A 439 -10.49 -14.19 27.22
N ASN A 440 -9.29 -14.67 27.57
CA ASN A 440 -8.97 -15.17 28.89
C ASN A 440 -8.11 -14.19 29.67
N PHE A 441 -8.69 -13.53 30.66
CA PHE A 441 -8.04 -12.58 31.57
C PHE A 441 -7.97 -13.12 33.00
N GLU A 442 -7.90 -14.45 33.17
CA GLU A 442 -7.72 -15.05 34.50
C GLU A 442 -6.50 -14.41 35.21
N LYS A 443 -6.71 -13.87 36.42
CA LYS A 443 -5.71 -13.18 37.25
C LYS A 443 -5.11 -11.90 36.62
N ALA A 444 -5.72 -11.35 35.57
CA ALA A 444 -5.28 -10.07 35.01
C ALA A 444 -5.55 -8.90 35.96
N SER A 445 -4.92 -7.75 35.73
CA SER A 445 -5.14 -6.52 36.50
C SER A 445 -5.62 -5.38 35.62
N PHE A 446 -6.75 -4.78 35.97
CA PHE A 446 -7.37 -3.63 35.32
C PHE A 446 -7.62 -2.48 36.32
N LEU A 447 -6.63 -2.19 37.19
CA LEU A 447 -6.77 -1.14 38.19
C LEU A 447 -6.55 0.24 37.55
N ASN A 448 -7.37 1.22 37.90
CA ASN A 448 -7.33 2.58 37.36
C ASN A 448 -7.51 2.66 35.82
N CYS A 449 -8.21 1.71 35.20
CA CYS A 449 -8.44 1.72 33.75
C CYS A 449 -9.67 2.54 33.36
N LYS A 450 -9.66 3.08 32.14
CA LYS A 450 -10.89 3.53 31.45
C LYS A 450 -11.46 2.38 30.65
N LEU A 451 -12.73 2.05 30.90
CA LEU A 451 -13.40 0.85 30.39
C LEU A 451 -14.74 1.18 29.70
N GLU A 452 -14.93 2.44 29.30
CA GLU A 452 -16.13 2.90 28.62
C GLU A 452 -16.33 2.17 27.29
N GLY A 453 -17.49 1.55 27.09
CA GLY A 453 -17.84 0.89 25.82
C GLY A 453 -17.07 -0.41 25.54
N VAL A 454 -16.30 -0.94 26.51
CA VAL A 454 -15.59 -2.21 26.36
C VAL A 454 -16.57 -3.37 26.23
N LYS A 455 -16.31 -4.27 25.29
CA LYS A 455 -17.11 -5.50 25.11
C LYS A 455 -16.46 -6.66 25.84
N TRP A 456 -17.25 -7.37 26.65
CA TRP A 456 -16.77 -8.44 27.54
C TRP A 456 -17.37 -9.81 27.26
N LYS A 457 -18.20 -9.94 26.22
CA LYS A 457 -19.01 -11.14 25.99
C LYS A 457 -18.14 -12.40 25.97
N GLY A 458 -18.43 -13.35 26.86
CA GLY A 458 -17.68 -14.61 26.95
C GLY A 458 -16.23 -14.49 27.46
N ALA A 459 -15.80 -13.33 27.95
CA ALA A 459 -14.48 -13.17 28.54
C ALA A 459 -14.38 -13.89 29.89
N ASN A 460 -13.27 -14.56 30.15
CA ASN A 460 -12.97 -15.11 31.48
C ASN A 460 -12.23 -14.06 32.31
N ILE A 461 -12.79 -13.62 33.43
CA ILE A 461 -12.19 -12.64 34.36
C ILE A 461 -11.96 -13.21 35.76
N ASP A 462 -11.80 -14.53 35.88
CA ASP A 462 -11.60 -15.20 37.17
C ASP A 462 -10.36 -14.66 37.88
N ASN A 463 -10.52 -14.24 39.14
CA ASN A 463 -9.47 -13.60 39.94
C ASN A 463 -8.85 -12.32 39.33
N ALA A 464 -9.45 -11.75 38.29
CA ALA A 464 -9.01 -10.47 37.75
C ALA A 464 -9.28 -9.32 38.74
N LYS A 465 -8.36 -8.37 38.82
CA LYS A 465 -8.42 -7.22 39.72
C LYS A 465 -9.02 -6.02 39.00
N PHE A 466 -9.93 -5.32 39.67
CA PHE A 466 -10.58 -4.11 39.19
C PHE A 466 -10.72 -3.12 40.34
N ASP A 467 -10.97 -1.85 40.02
CA ASP A 467 -11.34 -0.86 41.03
C ASP A 467 -12.69 -1.21 41.70
N ILE A 468 -12.90 -0.64 42.88
CA ILE A 468 -14.09 -0.90 43.71
C ILE A 468 -15.37 -0.70 42.89
N GLY A 469 -16.23 -1.72 42.84
CA GLY A 469 -17.53 -1.68 42.17
C GLY A 469 -17.50 -1.81 40.64
N ILE A 470 -16.33 -1.95 40.01
CA ILE A 470 -16.22 -2.14 38.56
C ILE A 470 -16.54 -3.58 38.15
N ARG A 471 -16.06 -4.57 38.90
CA ARG A 471 -16.26 -6.00 38.61
C ARG A 471 -17.74 -6.37 38.43
N GLU A 472 -18.58 -5.97 39.37
CA GLU A 472 -20.04 -6.24 39.35
C GLU A 472 -20.76 -5.63 38.14
N LYS A 473 -20.20 -4.55 37.55
CA LYS A 473 -20.73 -3.95 36.32
C LYS A 473 -20.35 -4.79 35.11
N ILE A 474 -19.10 -5.26 35.05
CA ILE A 474 -18.55 -6.04 33.94
C ILE A 474 -19.22 -7.43 33.86
N GLU A 475 -19.44 -8.09 35.00
CA GLU A 475 -20.06 -9.43 35.07
C GLU A 475 -21.47 -9.48 34.44
N LYS A 476 -22.14 -8.34 34.24
CA LYS A 476 -23.43 -8.26 33.53
C LYS A 476 -23.31 -8.30 32.00
N PHE A 477 -22.11 -8.09 31.46
CA PHE A 477 -21.82 -8.02 30.03
C PHE A 477 -21.05 -9.24 29.51
N ILE A 478 -20.59 -10.13 30.40
CA ILE A 478 -19.96 -11.41 30.08
C ILE A 478 -21.05 -12.42 29.74
#